data_AF-A0A7W7CDI4-F1
#
_entry.id   AF-A0A7W7CDI4-F1
#
_cell.length_a   1.000
_cell.length_b   1.000
_cell.length_c   1.000
_cell.angle_alpha   90.00
_cell.angle_beta   90.00
_cell.angle_gamma   90.00
#
_symmetry.space_group_name_H-M   'P 1'
#
loop_
_entity.id
_entity.type
_entity.pdbx_description
1 polymer ?
#
loop_
_entity_poly.entity_id
_entity_poly.type
_entity_poly.pdbx_seq_one_letter_code
_entity_poly.pdbx_strand_id
1 'polypeptide(L)'
;MNRRVRNALGIGVGVVLTVALVGFIAGCWILKAWDGMALDRSTYDAVSVGQTKAEADRILPHGSSKMLASYRQQGPPKPRGASCRHFLSKDEQPSGRGGIVVYRFCFATNTVVEKSRFEAVKDNHRKNPRP
;
A
#
# COMPACT_ATOMS: atom_id res chain seq x y z
N MET A 1 6.61 19.11 52.95
CA MET A 1 6.13 18.45 51.71
C MET A 1 7.15 18.73 50.60
N ASN A 2 7.98 17.73 50.30
CA ASN A 2 9.33 17.96 49.77
C ASN A 2 9.35 18.20 48.25
N ARG A 3 10.06 19.25 47.78
CA ARG A 3 10.20 19.64 46.36
C ARG A 3 10.66 18.49 45.45
N ARG A 4 11.36 17.48 46.01
CA ARG A 4 11.82 16.28 45.30
C ARG A 4 10.68 15.41 44.77
N VAL A 5 9.56 15.31 45.50
CA VAL A 5 8.40 14.48 45.12
C VAL A 5 7.63 15.12 43.96
N ARG A 6 7.58 16.46 43.95
CA ARG A 6 6.93 17.26 42.89
C ARG A 6 7.71 17.21 41.57
N ASN A 7 9.04 17.16 41.62
CA ASN A 7 9.89 16.98 40.43
C ASN A 7 9.85 15.55 39.89
N ALA A 8 9.80 14.54 40.76
CA ALA A 8 9.66 13.14 40.35
C ALA A 8 8.30 12.86 39.67
N LEU A 9 7.21 13.46 40.17
CA LEU A 9 5.89 13.40 39.50
C LEU A 9 5.91 14.08 38.12
N GLY A 10 6.55 15.26 38.00
CA GLY A 10 6.65 15.97 36.73
C GLY A 10 7.47 15.23 35.67
N ILE A 11 8.56 14.56 36.08
CA ILE A 11 9.39 13.74 35.19
C ILE A 11 8.61 12.49 34.75
N GLY A 12 7.92 11.80 35.68
CA GLY A 12 7.12 10.61 35.34
C GLY A 12 5.98 10.92 34.37
N VAL A 13 5.24 12.01 34.60
CA VAL A 13 4.15 12.46 33.72
C VAL A 13 4.69 12.91 32.35
N GLY A 14 5.83 13.61 32.32
CA GLY A 14 6.49 13.99 31.07
C GLY A 14 6.94 12.79 30.23
N VAL A 15 7.48 11.74 30.86
CA VAL A 15 7.89 10.50 30.17
C VAL A 15 6.68 9.76 29.60
N VAL A 16 5.59 9.64 30.36
CA VAL A 16 4.37 8.98 29.87
C VAL A 16 3.75 9.75 28.69
N LEU A 17 3.68 11.09 28.78
CA LEU A 17 3.17 11.93 27.69
C LEU A 17 4.03 11.83 26.42
N THR A 18 5.36 11.86 26.57
CA THR A 18 6.28 11.73 25.44
C THR A 18 6.20 10.36 24.78
N VAL A 19 6.13 9.27 25.55
CA VAL A 19 5.93 7.92 25.01
C VAL A 19 4.58 7.78 24.31
N ALA A 20 3.50 8.33 24.89
CA ALA A 20 2.18 8.32 24.27
C ALA A 20 2.18 9.09 22.94
N LEU A 21 2.84 10.24 22.90
CA LEU A 21 2.90 11.10 21.71
C LEU A 21 3.75 10.45 20.60
N VAL A 22 4.89 9.85 20.95
CA VAL A 22 5.71 9.07 20.01
C VAL A 22 4.94 7.84 19.49
N GLY A 23 4.26 7.12 20.38
CA GLY A 23 3.40 5.99 20.02
C GLY A 23 2.28 6.39 19.07
N PHE A 24 1.65 7.55 19.30
CA PHE A 24 0.60 8.08 18.44
C PHE A 24 1.12 8.46 17.05
N ILE A 25 2.28 9.13 16.97
CA ILE A 25 2.91 9.48 15.69
C ILE A 25 3.30 8.21 14.93
N ALA A 26 3.92 7.24 15.60
CA ALA A 26 4.30 5.97 15.00
C ALA A 26 3.07 5.19 14.51
N GLY A 27 2.01 5.14 15.32
CA GLY A 27 0.74 4.51 14.95
C GLY A 27 0.10 5.17 13.72
N CYS A 28 0.05 6.51 13.67
CA CYS A 28 -0.43 7.25 12.50
C CYS A 28 0.41 6.94 11.24
N TRP A 29 1.72 6.87 11.38
CA TRP A 29 2.62 6.53 10.28
C TRP A 29 2.38 5.12 9.74
N ILE A 30 2.18 4.15 10.64
CA ILE A 30 1.87 2.77 10.27
C ILE A 30 0.51 2.74 9.57
N LEU A 31 -0.53 3.35 10.12
CA LEU A 31 -1.85 3.41 9.48
C LEU A 31 -1.78 4.02 8.07
N LYS A 32 -1.07 5.14 7.90
CA LYS A 32 -0.87 5.75 6.57
C LYS A 32 -0.08 4.86 5.61
N ALA A 33 0.92 4.12 6.11
CA ALA A 33 1.65 3.16 5.29
C ALA A 33 0.73 2.03 4.80
N TRP A 34 -0.18 1.56 5.67
CA TRP A 34 -1.14 0.50 5.34
C TRP A 34 -2.23 0.98 4.38
N ASP A 35 -2.83 2.15 4.62
CA ASP A 35 -3.79 2.76 3.69
C ASP A 35 -3.15 3.11 2.34
N GLY A 36 -1.85 3.43 2.33
CA GLY A 36 -1.11 3.67 1.11
C GLY A 36 -0.87 2.42 0.24
N MET A 37 -1.15 1.22 0.76
CA MET A 37 -0.89 -0.05 0.06
C MET A 37 -2.15 -0.72 -0.48
N ALA A 38 -3.34 -0.35 0.03
CA ALA A 38 -4.62 -0.91 -0.37
C ALA A 38 -5.51 0.14 -1.03
N LEU A 39 -6.27 -0.26 -2.03
CA LEU A 39 -7.13 0.59 -2.83
C LEU A 39 -8.54 0.02 -2.84
N ASP A 40 -9.50 0.92 -2.67
CA ASP A 40 -10.91 0.58 -2.75
C ASP A 40 -11.34 0.38 -4.21
N ARG A 41 -12.36 -0.44 -4.45
CA ARG A 41 -12.87 -0.66 -5.82
C ARG A 41 -13.35 0.65 -6.46
N SER A 42 -14.00 1.52 -5.70
CA SER A 42 -14.47 2.82 -6.17
C SER A 42 -13.31 3.72 -6.65
N THR A 43 -12.19 3.70 -5.93
CA THR A 43 -10.99 4.49 -6.26
C THR A 43 -10.29 3.91 -7.48
N TYR A 44 -10.27 2.58 -7.62
CA TYR A 44 -9.79 1.92 -8.82
C TYR A 44 -10.61 2.38 -10.04
N ASP A 45 -11.93 2.40 -9.93
CA ASP A 45 -12.87 2.75 -11.01
C ASP A 45 -12.86 4.25 -11.35
N ALA A 46 -12.56 5.13 -10.40
CA ALA A 46 -12.37 6.57 -10.65
C ALA A 46 -11.17 6.88 -11.56
N VAL A 47 -10.14 6.04 -11.56
CA VAL A 47 -8.98 6.20 -12.44
C VAL A 47 -9.25 5.54 -13.79
N SER A 48 -9.13 6.33 -14.85
CA SER A 48 -9.37 5.90 -16.23
C SER A 48 -8.09 5.91 -17.07
N VAL A 49 -8.03 5.02 -18.06
CA VAL A 49 -6.98 5.04 -19.08
C VAL A 49 -7.07 6.35 -19.87
N GLY A 50 -5.92 6.99 -20.12
CA GLY A 50 -5.82 8.31 -20.74
C GLY A 50 -5.71 9.48 -19.75
N GLN A 51 -6.05 9.28 -18.47
CA GLN A 51 -5.84 10.33 -17.46
C GLN A 51 -4.36 10.67 -17.30
N THR A 52 -4.08 11.92 -16.95
CA THR A 52 -2.71 12.33 -16.65
C THR A 52 -2.26 11.69 -15.33
N LYS A 53 -0.96 11.46 -15.20
CA LYS A 53 -0.35 10.95 -13.97
C LYS A 53 -0.66 11.86 -12.79
N ALA A 54 -0.71 13.19 -13.00
CA ALA A 54 -1.01 14.15 -11.95
C ALA A 54 -2.45 14.02 -11.43
N GLU A 55 -3.43 13.82 -12.31
CA GLU A 55 -4.83 13.56 -11.90
C GLU A 55 -4.95 12.21 -11.20
N ALA A 56 -4.32 11.17 -11.77
CA ALA A 56 -4.30 9.85 -11.16
C ALA A 56 -3.60 9.86 -9.80
N ASP A 57 -2.54 10.66 -9.60
CA ASP A 57 -1.82 10.81 -8.33
C ASP A 57 -2.63 11.55 -7.25
N ARG A 58 -3.62 12.36 -7.64
CA ARG A 58 -4.55 12.97 -6.66
C ARG A 58 -5.53 11.95 -6.09
N ILE A 59 -5.87 10.95 -6.87
CA ILE A 59 -6.84 9.90 -6.51
C ILE A 59 -6.11 8.72 -5.87
N LEU A 60 -4.96 8.35 -6.43
CA LEU A 60 -4.18 7.19 -6.01
C LEU A 60 -3.27 7.57 -4.83
N PRO A 61 -3.21 6.73 -3.79
CA PRO A 61 -2.21 6.88 -2.76
C PRO A 61 -0.81 6.82 -3.37
N HIS A 62 0.10 7.64 -2.85
CA HIS A 62 1.49 7.70 -3.33
C HIS A 62 2.29 6.44 -2.95
N GLY A 63 1.77 5.63 -2.03
CA GLY A 63 2.36 4.36 -1.63
C GLY A 63 2.29 3.35 -2.77
N SER A 64 3.43 2.80 -3.20
CA SER A 64 3.43 1.58 -3.99
C SER A 64 3.72 0.42 -3.05
N SER A 65 2.89 -0.62 -3.10
CA SER A 65 3.12 -1.75 -2.20
C SER A 65 4.37 -2.52 -2.67
N LYS A 66 5.46 -2.40 -1.90
CA LYS A 66 6.67 -3.21 -2.10
C LYS A 66 6.38 -4.69 -1.81
N MET A 67 5.39 -5.00 -0.97
CA MET A 67 4.96 -6.39 -0.72
C MET A 67 4.44 -7.08 -1.98
N LEU A 68 3.91 -6.33 -2.96
CA LEU A 68 3.40 -6.91 -4.20
C LEU A 68 4.51 -7.24 -5.20
N ALA A 69 5.78 -6.92 -4.93
CA ALA A 69 6.88 -7.13 -5.86
C ALA A 69 6.99 -8.58 -6.35
N SER A 70 6.78 -9.56 -5.46
CA SER A 70 6.78 -11.00 -5.79
C SER A 70 5.60 -11.44 -6.67
N TYR A 71 4.52 -10.66 -6.71
CA TYR A 71 3.32 -10.96 -7.49
C TYR A 71 3.28 -10.23 -8.83
N ARG A 72 4.13 -9.22 -9.02
CA ARG A 72 4.21 -8.44 -10.28
C ARG A 72 4.47 -9.33 -11.51
N GLN A 73 5.13 -10.46 -11.32
CA GLN A 73 5.46 -11.41 -12.39
C GLN A 73 4.27 -12.30 -12.82
N GLN A 74 3.19 -12.35 -12.03
CA GLN A 74 1.98 -13.12 -12.35
C GLN A 74 0.96 -12.29 -13.14
N GLY A 75 1.14 -10.96 -13.21
CA GLY A 75 0.25 -10.07 -13.95
C GLY A 75 0.51 -10.09 -15.46
N PRO A 76 -0.32 -9.38 -16.26
CA PRO A 76 -0.14 -9.26 -17.70
C PRO A 76 1.25 -8.72 -18.07
N PRO A 77 1.73 -8.89 -19.32
CA PRO A 77 3.00 -8.29 -19.71
C PRO A 77 2.99 -6.77 -19.52
N LYS A 78 4.15 -6.22 -19.19
CA LYS A 78 4.32 -4.78 -18.99
C LYS A 78 4.47 -4.08 -20.35
N PRO A 79 3.73 -2.99 -20.63
CA PRO A 79 3.92 -2.22 -21.86
C PRO A 79 5.34 -1.64 -21.97
N ARG A 80 5.87 -1.54 -23.19
CA ARG A 80 7.20 -0.97 -23.44
C ARG A 80 7.25 0.49 -22.96
N GLY A 81 8.30 0.85 -22.22
CA GLY A 81 8.49 2.21 -21.71
C GLY A 81 7.53 2.63 -20.59
N ALA A 82 6.59 1.78 -20.18
CA ALA A 82 5.69 2.11 -19.08
C ALA A 82 6.36 1.94 -17.71
N SER A 83 5.80 2.54 -16.67
CA SER A 83 6.11 2.32 -15.27
C SER A 83 4.83 1.91 -14.55
N CYS A 84 4.78 0.67 -14.05
CA CYS A 84 3.55 0.13 -13.45
C CYS A 84 3.60 0.19 -11.93
N ARG A 85 2.58 0.81 -11.33
CA ARG A 85 2.30 0.77 -9.90
C ARG A 85 1.27 -0.30 -9.61
N HIS A 86 1.44 -0.96 -8.47
CA HIS A 86 0.61 -2.08 -8.03
C HIS A 86 0.07 -1.77 -6.64
N PHE A 87 -1.21 -2.01 -6.45
CA PHE A 87 -1.96 -1.78 -5.22
C PHE A 87 -2.75 -3.03 -4.87
N LEU A 88 -2.95 -3.30 -3.58
CA LEU A 88 -3.83 -4.36 -3.13
C LEU A 88 -5.29 -3.89 -3.22
N SER A 89 -6.26 -4.78 -3.45
CA SER A 89 -7.66 -4.42 -3.20
C SER A 89 -7.99 -4.49 -1.71
N LYS A 90 -8.74 -3.51 -1.20
CA LYS A 90 -9.25 -3.49 0.18
C LYS A 90 -10.54 -4.29 0.35
N ASP A 91 -11.42 -4.24 -0.65
CA ASP A 91 -12.81 -4.74 -0.54
C ASP A 91 -13.02 -6.05 -1.30
N GLU A 92 -12.11 -6.40 -2.20
CA GLU A 92 -12.21 -7.64 -2.97
C GLU A 92 -11.40 -8.75 -2.33
N GLN A 93 -12.09 -9.87 -2.09
CA GLN A 93 -11.46 -11.11 -1.67
C GLN A 93 -11.05 -11.94 -2.89
N PRO A 94 -9.87 -12.59 -2.85
CA PRO A 94 -9.44 -13.51 -3.89
C PRO A 94 -10.36 -14.74 -3.93
N SER A 95 -10.50 -15.32 -5.11
CA SER A 95 -11.24 -16.57 -5.31
C SER A 95 -10.51 -17.77 -4.69
N GLY A 96 -9.17 -17.71 -4.62
CA GLY A 96 -8.30 -18.78 -4.10
C GLY A 96 -7.78 -18.54 -2.67
N ARG A 97 -7.66 -19.62 -1.89
CA ARG A 97 -7.06 -19.57 -0.53
C ARG A 97 -5.59 -19.11 -0.61
N GLY A 98 -5.26 -18.00 0.04
CA GLY A 98 -3.92 -17.40 0.00
C GLY A 98 -3.64 -16.56 -1.25
N GLY A 99 -4.67 -16.24 -2.03
CA GLY A 99 -4.63 -15.23 -3.07
C GLY A 99 -4.62 -13.81 -2.52
N ILE A 100 -4.34 -12.85 -3.39
CA ILE A 100 -4.59 -11.42 -3.20
C ILE A 100 -5.10 -10.84 -4.52
N VAL A 101 -5.99 -9.85 -4.45
CA VAL A 101 -6.39 -9.10 -5.64
C VAL A 101 -5.48 -7.91 -5.82
N VAL A 102 -4.92 -7.78 -7.02
CA VAL A 102 -3.95 -6.74 -7.38
C VAL A 102 -4.54 -5.83 -8.44
N TYR A 103 -4.52 -4.53 -8.14
CA TYR A 103 -4.79 -3.47 -9.09
C TYR A 103 -3.48 -2.91 -9.64
N ARG A 104 -3.36 -2.86 -10.96
CA ARG A 104 -2.19 -2.36 -11.67
C ARG A 104 -2.55 -1.16 -12.52
N PHE A 105 -1.76 -0.11 -12.38
CA PHE A 105 -1.80 1.07 -13.22
C PHE A 105 -0.43 1.26 -13.89
N CYS A 106 -0.39 1.18 -15.21
CA CYS A 106 0.82 1.42 -15.98
C CYS A 106 0.78 2.82 -16.57
N PHE A 107 1.84 3.57 -16.31
CA PHE A 107 2.02 4.94 -16.75
C PHE A 107 3.09 5.00 -17.84
N ALA A 108 2.79 5.55 -19.00
CA ALA A 108 3.79 5.89 -20.00
C ALA A 108 3.62 7.36 -20.38
N THR A 109 4.72 8.07 -20.63
CA THR A 109 4.64 9.47 -21.07
C THR A 109 3.74 10.34 -20.18
N ASN A 110 3.78 10.09 -18.87
CA ASN A 110 2.99 10.80 -17.85
C ASN A 110 1.46 10.65 -17.95
N THR A 111 0.95 9.61 -18.62
CA THR A 111 -0.48 9.26 -18.67
C THR A 111 -0.70 7.79 -18.29
N VAL A 112 -1.90 7.46 -17.81
CA VAL A 112 -2.33 6.07 -17.58
C VAL A 112 -2.55 5.42 -18.95
N VAL A 113 -1.69 4.46 -19.32
CA VAL A 113 -1.82 3.74 -20.61
C VAL A 113 -2.50 2.40 -20.46
N GLU A 114 -2.47 1.82 -19.27
CA GLU A 114 -3.13 0.54 -19.00
C GLU A 114 -3.58 0.47 -17.55
N LYS A 115 -4.77 -0.10 -17.36
CA LYS A 115 -5.37 -0.41 -16.08
C LYS A 115 -5.77 -1.88 -16.10
N SER A 116 -5.25 -2.65 -15.15
CA SER A 116 -5.41 -4.10 -15.10
C SER A 116 -5.75 -4.56 -13.68
N ARG A 117 -6.62 -5.55 -13.58
CA ARG A 117 -7.00 -6.22 -12.32
C ARG A 117 -6.72 -7.69 -12.50
N PHE A 118 -6.00 -8.29 -11.55
CA PHE A 118 -5.76 -9.73 -11.56
C PHE A 118 -5.64 -10.27 -10.14
N GLU A 119 -6.01 -11.52 -9.98
CA GLU A 119 -5.74 -12.26 -8.75
C GLU A 119 -4.34 -12.85 -8.84
N ALA A 120 -3.56 -12.70 -7.78
CA ALA A 120 -2.23 -13.28 -7.67
C ALA A 120 -2.19 -14.17 -6.44
N VAL A 121 -1.67 -15.39 -6.59
CA VAL A 121 -1.60 -16.36 -5.50
C VAL A 121 -0.17 -16.41 -4.99
N LYS A 122 0.04 -16.52 -3.67
CA LYS A 122 1.35 -16.97 -3.17
C LYS A 122 1.51 -18.41 -3.62
N ASP A 123 2.13 -18.59 -4.76
CA ASP A 123 2.49 -19.92 -5.23
C ASP A 123 3.56 -20.48 -4.27
N ASN A 124 3.11 -21.20 -3.25
CA ASN A 124 3.98 -21.95 -2.34
C ASN A 124 4.54 -23.20 -3.03
N HIS A 125 4.21 -23.42 -4.32
CA HIS A 125 4.47 -24.63 -5.08
C HIS A 125 5.34 -24.46 -6.33
N ARG A 126 6.04 -23.33 -6.50
CA ARG A 126 7.12 -23.21 -7.52
C ARG A 126 8.39 -24.02 -7.14
N LYS A 127 8.20 -25.23 -6.59
CA LYS A 127 9.20 -26.30 -6.46
C LYS A 127 9.00 -27.40 -7.52
N ASN A 128 8.25 -27.17 -8.60
CA ASN A 128 8.25 -28.11 -9.71
C ASN A 128 8.13 -27.41 -11.07
N PRO A 129 9.24 -27.12 -11.76
CA PRO A 129 9.18 -26.97 -13.20
C PRO A 129 8.91 -28.36 -13.78
N ARG A 130 7.80 -28.54 -14.52
CA ARG A 130 7.65 -29.67 -15.43
C ARG A 130 7.00 -29.22 -16.73
N PRO A 131 7.27 -29.90 -17.85
CA PRO A 131 8.34 -30.88 -18.12
C PRO A 131 9.57 -30.26 -18.79
#